data_AF-X6PFB9-F1
#
_entry.id   AF-X6PFB9-F1
#
_cell.length_a   1.000
_cell.length_b   1.000
_cell.length_c   1.000
_cell.angle_alpha   90.00
_cell.angle_beta   90.00
_cell.angle_gamma   90.00
#
_symmetry.space_group_name_H-M   'P 1'
#
loop_
_entity.id
_entity.type
_entity.pdbx_description
1 polymer ?
#
loop_
_entity_poly.entity_id
_entity_poly.type
_entity_poly.pdbx_seq_one_letter_code
_entity_poly.pdbx_strand_id
1 'polypeptide(L)'
;MTDQSTTEIPIKKVKGDILALIVEYLKHHNGKVPAEIAKPIRSVKMEKIVEDKWDADFINNMTKKVIFQVILGANYMDVPSLLHLGCAKIATLIKGKSPDEIKQILSDDSDKVETKTDA
;
A
#
# COMPACT_ATOMS: atom_id res chain seq x y z
N MET A 1 23.55 -23.85 -8.67
CA MET A 1 23.82 -23.05 -9.88
C MET A 1 23.13 -21.71 -9.71
N THR A 2 23.84 -20.72 -9.17
CA THR A 2 23.35 -19.33 -9.08
C THR A 2 23.66 -18.65 -10.40
N ASP A 3 22.64 -18.43 -11.22
CA ASP A 3 22.73 -17.71 -12.48
C ASP A 3 23.10 -16.25 -12.21
N GLN A 4 24.38 -15.92 -12.38
CA GLN A 4 24.93 -14.57 -12.20
C GLN A 4 24.72 -13.66 -13.43
N SER A 5 23.81 -14.01 -14.35
CA SER A 5 23.64 -13.26 -15.62
C SER A 5 22.26 -12.65 -15.85
N THR A 6 21.32 -12.77 -14.91
CA THR A 6 20.00 -12.12 -15.04
C THR A 6 20.06 -10.69 -14.49
N THR A 7 20.31 -9.72 -15.36
CA THR A 7 20.40 -8.30 -15.01
C THR A 7 19.04 -7.61 -14.89
N GLU A 8 17.97 -8.22 -15.39
CA GLU A 8 16.64 -7.63 -15.47
C GLU A 8 15.55 -8.62 -15.03
N ILE A 9 14.72 -8.21 -14.07
CA ILE A 9 13.57 -8.99 -13.61
C ILE A 9 12.30 -8.32 -14.17
N PRO A 10 11.58 -8.95 -15.12
CA PRO A 10 10.42 -8.33 -15.74
C PRO A 10 9.22 -8.33 -14.79
N ILE A 11 8.83 -7.15 -14.32
CA ILE A 11 7.64 -6.96 -13.47
C ILE A 11 6.47 -6.50 -14.33
N LYS A 12 5.58 -7.42 -14.69
CA LYS A 12 4.47 -7.16 -15.63
C LYS A 12 3.19 -6.63 -14.96
N LYS A 13 3.04 -6.85 -13.65
CA LYS A 13 1.79 -6.55 -12.91
C LYS A 13 1.85 -5.27 -12.08
N VAL A 14 3.01 -4.63 -11.97
CA VAL A 14 3.21 -3.41 -11.18
C VAL A 14 3.62 -2.28 -12.12
N LYS A 15 2.95 -1.14 -12.03
CA LYS A 15 3.31 0.05 -12.80
C LYS A 15 4.65 0.61 -12.32
N GLY A 16 5.40 1.27 -13.21
CA GLY A 16 6.75 1.76 -12.91
C GLY A 16 6.81 2.77 -11.76
N ASP A 17 5.80 3.63 -11.64
CA ASP A 17 5.63 4.58 -10.53
C ASP A 17 5.43 3.87 -9.19
N ILE A 18 4.59 2.84 -9.16
CA ILE A 18 4.34 2.02 -7.96
C ILE A 18 5.58 1.20 -7.60
N LEU A 19 6.27 0.65 -8.59
CA LEU A 19 7.52 -0.08 -8.38
C LEU A 19 8.59 0.84 -7.77
N ALA A 20 8.69 2.09 -8.22
CA ALA A 20 9.63 3.06 -7.65
C ALA A 20 9.39 3.28 -6.16
N LEU A 21 8.12 3.38 -5.73
CA LEU A 21 7.75 3.50 -4.31
C LEU A 21 8.12 2.24 -3.52
N ILE A 22 7.86 1.05 -4.06
CA ILE A 22 8.24 -0.21 -3.40
C ILE A 22 9.76 -0.28 -3.24
N VAL A 23 10.51 0.11 -4.27
CA VAL A 23 11.99 0.14 -4.23
C VAL A 23 12.49 1.17 -3.23
N GLU A 24 11.87 2.35 -3.13
CA GLU A 24 12.19 3.38 -2.13
C GLU A 24 12.03 2.81 -0.71
N TYR A 25 10.91 2.15 -0.44
CA TYR A 25 10.66 1.47 0.83
C TYR A 25 11.73 0.41 1.13
N LEU A 26 12.04 -0.46 0.17
CA LEU A 26 13.05 -1.50 0.35
C LEU A 26 14.45 -0.93 0.60
N LYS A 27 14.80 0.17 -0.06
CA LYS A 27 16.08 0.87 0.13
C LYS A 27 16.21 1.48 1.52
N HIS A 28 15.14 2.09 2.02
CA HIS A 28 15.12 2.66 3.37
C HIS A 28 15.37 1.59 4.44
N HIS A 29 14.70 0.44 4.31
CA HIS A 29 14.84 -0.67 5.27
C HIS A 29 16.11 -1.50 5.09
N ASN A 30 16.76 -1.43 3.91
CA ASN A 30 18.05 -2.05 3.61
C ASN A 30 18.18 -3.51 4.11
N GLY A 31 17.15 -4.32 3.85
CA GLY A 31 17.10 -5.74 4.24
C GLY A 31 16.74 -6.00 5.71
N LYS A 32 16.51 -4.96 6.52
CA LYS A 32 15.94 -5.12 7.86
C LYS A 32 14.43 -5.26 7.74
N VAL A 33 13.88 -6.31 8.34
CA VAL A 33 12.43 -6.49 8.40
C VAL A 33 11.88 -5.56 9.49
N PRO A 34 10.96 -4.65 9.17
CA PRO A 34 10.33 -3.78 10.17
C PRO A 34 9.54 -4.59 11.19
N ALA A 35 9.36 -4.00 12.38
CA ALA A 35 8.52 -4.61 13.40
C ALA A 35 7.10 -4.87 12.89
N GLU A 36 6.50 -5.96 13.36
CA GLU A 36 5.13 -6.29 13.01
C GLU A 36 4.16 -5.24 13.54
N ILE A 37 3.21 -4.85 12.70
CA ILE A 37 2.16 -3.92 13.10
C ILE A 37 1.17 -4.64 14.01
N ALA A 38 1.01 -4.12 15.23
CA ALA A 38 0.11 -4.69 16.22
C ALA A 38 -1.35 -4.71 15.73
N LYS A 39 -1.98 -5.88 15.79
CA LYS A 39 -3.39 -6.11 15.49
C LYS A 39 -4.15 -6.33 16.82
N PRO A 40 -5.29 -5.67 17.08
CA PRO A 40 -5.99 -4.69 16.24
C PRO A 40 -5.33 -3.30 16.27
N ILE A 41 -5.55 -2.53 15.20
CA ILE A 41 -5.06 -1.16 15.06
C ILE A 41 -5.64 -0.27 16.17
N ARG A 42 -4.78 0.23 17.06
CA ARG A 42 -5.20 0.98 18.26
C ARG A 42 -5.36 2.48 18.02
N SER A 43 -4.70 3.05 17.01
CA SER A 43 -4.76 4.48 16.69
C SER A 43 -5.31 4.76 15.29
N VAL A 44 -5.65 6.02 15.03
CA VAL A 44 -5.88 6.54 13.66
C VAL A 44 -4.63 7.21 13.09
N LYS A 45 -3.60 7.40 13.91
CA LYS A 45 -2.32 8.02 13.53
C LYS A 45 -1.29 6.95 13.25
N MET A 46 -0.69 6.98 12.06
CA MET A 46 0.33 6.00 11.66
C MET A 46 1.56 6.06 12.56
N GLU A 47 1.98 7.23 13.05
CA GLU A 47 3.16 7.34 13.93
C GLU A 47 2.97 6.64 15.29
N LYS A 48 1.74 6.25 15.64
CA LYS A 48 1.42 5.47 16.84
C LYS A 48 1.22 3.98 16.56
N ILE A 49 1.33 3.57 15.30
CA ILE A 49 1.05 2.22 14.81
C ILE A 49 2.35 1.57 14.33
N VAL A 50 3.22 2.34 13.68
CA VAL A 50 4.53 1.90 13.21
C VAL A 50 5.62 2.43 14.13
N GLU A 51 6.71 1.68 14.24
CA GLU A 51 7.89 2.09 15.02
C GLU A 51 8.73 3.13 14.28
N ASP A 52 8.84 2.98 12.95
CA ASP A 52 9.58 3.92 12.13
C ASP A 52 8.69 5.10 11.71
N LYS A 53 9.14 6.30 12.06
CA LYS A 53 8.47 7.54 11.64
C LYS A 53 8.49 7.71 10.13
N TRP A 54 9.56 7.27 9.46
CA TRP A 54 9.65 7.35 8.01
C TRP A 54 8.54 6.54 7.34
N ASP A 55 8.22 5.34 7.84
CA ASP A 55 7.11 4.52 7.32
C ASP A 55 5.77 5.22 7.47
N ALA A 56 5.56 5.94 8.58
CA ALA A 56 4.35 6.71 8.81
C ALA A 56 4.23 7.86 7.80
N ASP A 57 5.30 8.63 7.59
CA ASP A 57 5.32 9.76 6.66
C ASP A 57 5.20 9.27 5.20
N PHE A 58 5.93 8.22 4.85
CA PHE A 58 5.91 7.57 3.54
C PHE A 58 4.49 7.18 3.12
N ILE A 59 3.76 6.45 3.98
CA ILE A 59 2.39 6.01 3.65
C ILE A 59 1.37 7.14 3.77
N ASN A 60 1.61 8.15 4.62
CA ASN A 60 0.73 9.32 4.76
C ASN A 60 0.79 10.25 3.54
N ASN A 61 1.94 10.32 2.87
CA ASN A 61 2.14 11.16 1.68
C ASN A 61 1.51 10.57 0.41
N MET A 62 0.95 9.37 0.47
CA MET A 62 0.33 8.69 -0.66
C MET A 62 -1.18 8.90 -0.71
N THR A 63 -1.72 8.93 -1.94
CA THR A 63 -3.17 8.91 -2.15
C THR A 63 -3.73 7.51 -1.91
N LYS A 64 -5.03 7.40 -1.58
CA LYS A 64 -5.72 6.11 -1.39
C LYS A 64 -5.49 5.14 -2.56
N LYS A 65 -5.65 5.64 -3.78
CA LYS A 65 -5.43 4.87 -5.02
C LYS A 65 -4.01 4.31 -5.11
N VAL A 66 -3.00 5.14 -4.79
CA VAL A 66 -1.60 4.70 -4.78
C VAL A 66 -1.37 3.66 -3.70
N ILE A 67 -1.93 3.84 -2.50
CA ILE A 67 -1.82 2.86 -1.40
C ILE A 67 -2.38 1.49 -1.81
N PHE A 68 -3.56 1.44 -2.46
CA PHE A 68 -4.11 0.18 -2.97
C PHE A 68 -3.20 -0.48 -4.00
N GLN A 69 -2.64 0.29 -4.93
CA GLN A 69 -1.71 -0.24 -5.93
C GLN A 69 -0.39 -0.72 -5.29
N VAL A 70 0.12 -0.01 -4.27
CA VAL A 70 1.28 -0.43 -3.49
C VAL A 70 1.00 -1.73 -2.74
N ILE A 71 -0.19 -1.91 -2.13
CA ILE A 71 -0.58 -3.17 -1.49
C ILE A 71 -0.57 -4.33 -2.51
N LEU A 72 -1.18 -4.13 -3.68
CA LEU A 72 -1.20 -5.14 -4.74
C LEU A 72 0.22 -5.47 -5.27
N GLY A 73 1.05 -4.45 -5.45
CA GLY A 73 2.44 -4.63 -5.89
C GLY A 73 3.31 -5.30 -4.83
N ALA A 74 3.18 -4.92 -3.56
CA ALA A 74 3.85 -5.54 -2.44
C ALA A 74 3.45 -7.01 -2.27
N ASN A 75 2.17 -7.34 -2.47
CA ASN A 75 1.70 -8.72 -2.50
C ASN A 75 2.33 -9.52 -3.65
N TYR A 76 2.43 -8.91 -4.84
CA TYR A 76 3.03 -9.55 -6.01
C TYR A 76 4.54 -9.80 -5.86
N MET A 77 5.24 -8.90 -5.17
CA MET A 77 6.69 -8.95 -4.94
C MET A 77 7.07 -9.66 -3.62
N ASP A 78 6.09 -10.19 -2.90
CA ASP A 78 6.27 -10.84 -1.60
C ASP A 78 7.00 -9.98 -0.55
N VAL A 79 6.52 -8.73 -0.39
CA VAL A 79 7.00 -7.77 0.63
C VAL A 79 5.93 -7.61 1.73
N PRO A 80 5.83 -8.56 2.68
CA PRO A 80 4.75 -8.59 3.66
C PRO A 80 4.74 -7.38 4.60
N SER A 81 5.89 -6.79 4.92
CA SER A 81 5.95 -5.58 5.76
C SER A 81 5.27 -4.38 5.09
N LEU A 82 5.50 -4.16 3.80
CA LEU A 82 4.87 -3.08 3.03
C LEU A 82 3.38 -3.36 2.80
N LEU A 83 3.01 -4.61 2.55
CA LEU A 83 1.61 -5.03 2.48
C LEU A 83 0.87 -4.69 3.79
N HIS A 84 1.43 -5.09 4.92
CA HIS A 84 0.86 -4.81 6.24
C HIS A 84 0.81 -3.29 6.53
N LEU A 85 1.83 -2.52 6.13
CA LEU A 85 1.84 -1.07 6.26
C LEU A 85 0.68 -0.40 5.50
N GLY A 86 0.47 -0.80 4.25
CA GLY A 86 -0.66 -0.32 3.45
C GLY A 86 -2.00 -0.72 4.05
N CYS A 87 -2.16 -1.98 4.47
CA CYS A 87 -3.37 -2.45 5.14
C CYS A 87 -3.65 -1.68 6.44
N ALA A 88 -2.63 -1.39 7.23
CA ALA A 88 -2.75 -0.59 8.45
C ALA A 88 -3.24 0.81 8.14
N LYS A 89 -2.73 1.45 7.09
CA LYS A 89 -3.20 2.77 6.66
C LYS A 89 -4.68 2.74 6.27
N ILE A 90 -5.12 1.79 5.46
CA ILE A 90 -6.55 1.65 5.13
C ILE A 90 -7.39 1.39 6.39
N ALA A 91 -6.89 0.56 7.30
CA ALA A 91 -7.54 0.30 8.59
C ALA A 91 -7.70 1.58 9.44
N THR A 92 -6.74 2.50 9.41
CA THR A 92 -6.88 3.82 10.08
C THR A 92 -7.97 4.69 9.45
N LEU A 93 -8.16 4.60 8.13
CA LEU A 93 -9.15 5.41 7.42
C LEU A 93 -10.58 4.94 7.69
N ILE A 94 -10.79 3.63 7.84
CA ILE A 94 -12.11 3.04 8.14
C ILE A 94 -12.45 3.12 9.64
N LYS A 95 -11.46 3.30 10.51
CA LYS A 95 -11.67 3.27 11.96
C LYS A 95 -12.56 4.44 12.40
N GLY A 96 -13.70 4.11 13.01
CA GLY A 96 -14.67 5.09 13.50
C GLY A 96 -15.55 5.70 12.40
N LYS A 97 -15.52 5.15 11.19
CA LYS A 97 -16.39 5.54 10.08
C LYS A 97 -17.68 4.74 10.06
N SER A 98 -18.74 5.36 9.54
CA SER A 98 -20.01 4.67 9.28
C SER A 98 -19.86 3.65 8.14
N PRO A 99 -20.72 2.62 8.06
CA PRO A 99 -20.68 1.64 6.98
C PRO A 99 -20.70 2.25 5.57
N ASP A 100 -21.43 3.35 5.37
CA ASP A 100 -21.53 4.02 4.07
C ASP A 100 -20.25 4.80 3.73
N GLU A 101 -19.63 5.47 4.69
CA GLU A 101 -18.30 6.08 4.51
C GLU A 101 -17.23 5.02 4.25
N ILE A 102 -17.29 3.86 4.92
CA ILE A 102 -16.35 2.75 4.69
C ILE A 102 -16.47 2.26 3.25
N LYS A 103 -17.70 2.08 2.75
CA LYS A 103 -17.92 1.73 1.33
C LYS A 103 -17.28 2.77 0.42
N GLN A 104 -17.48 4.07 0.65
CA GLN A 104 -16.85 5.12 -0.15
C GLN A 104 -15.32 5.15 -0.07
N ILE A 105 -14.74 4.75 1.07
CA ILE A 105 -13.28 4.67 1.22
C ILE A 105 -12.70 3.48 0.45
N LEU A 106 -13.43 2.36 0.42
CA LEU A 106 -13.01 1.11 -0.23
C LEU A 106 -13.39 1.04 -1.72
N SER A 107 -14.40 1.81 -2.15
CA SER A 107 -14.73 1.99 -3.54
C SER A 107 -13.65 2.83 -4.21
N ASP A 108 -13.03 2.27 -5.26
CA ASP A 108 -12.23 3.07 -6.18
C ASP A 108 -13.17 4.06 -6.89
N ASP A 109 -12.84 5.35 -6.90
CA ASP A 109 -13.54 6.39 -7.67
C ASP A 109 -13.33 6.21 -9.20
N SER A 110 -13.38 4.97 -9.72
CA SER A 110 -13.37 4.64 -11.15
C SER A 110 -14.77 4.49 -11.74
N ASP A 111 -15.83 4.47 -10.93
CA ASP A 111 -17.22 4.33 -11.42
C ASP A 111 -17.91 5.68 -11.65
N LYS A 112 -17.33 6.49 -12.54
CA LYS A 112 -18.10 7.42 -13.39
C LYS A 112 -17.81 7.12 -14.85
N VAL A 113 -18.09 5.89 -15.28
CA VAL A 113 -18.55 5.69 -16.65
C VAL A 113 -20.02 6.07 -16.63
N GLU A 114 -20.34 7.27 -17.12
CA GLU A 114 -21.70 7.63 -17.49
C GLU A 114 -22.21 6.57 -18.48
N THR A 115 -22.94 5.56 -18.00
CA THR A 115 -23.88 4.84 -18.85
C THR A 115 -25.04 5.76 -19.14
N LYS A 116 -24.84 6.71 -20.07
CA LYS A 116 -25.95 7.21 -20.88
C LYS A 116 -26.14 6.22 -22.02
N THR A 117 -26.78 5.11 -21.68
CA THR A 117 -27.67 4.44 -22.61
C THR A 117 -28.94 5.28 -22.61
N ASP A 118 -29.27 5.93 -23.72
CA ASP A 118 -30.64 6.05 -24.20
C ASP A 118 -30.59 6.53 -25.66
N ALA A 119 -31.58 6.05 -26.41
CA ALA A 119 -31.68 5.92 -27.87
C ALA A 119 -31.67 7.21 -28.68
#